data_AF-A0A8J9TI35-F1
#
_entry.id   AF-A0A8J9TI35-F1
#
_cell.length_a   1.000
_cell.length_b   1.000
_cell.length_c   1.000
_cell.angle_alpha   90.00
_cell.angle_beta   90.00
_cell.angle_gamma   90.00
#
_symmetry.space_group_name_H-M   'P 1'
#
loop_
_entity.id
_entity.type
_entity.pdbx_description
1 polymer ?
#
loop_
_entity_poly.entity_id
_entity_poly.type
_entity_poly.pdbx_seq_one_letter_code
_entity_poly.pdbx_strand_id
1 'polypeptide(L)'
;NHVAVFKPGDEEPYAENNPRGYLQQPGQHLSLREGIAPGEACIREVAAYLLDHDGFSGVPMTTLAEARHPAFNINGARLKVSEGGAS
;
A
#
# COMPACT_ATOMS: atom_id res chain seq x y z
N ASN A 1 12.28 9.81 -16.63
CA ASN A 1 10.88 10.27 -16.71
C ASN A 1 10.08 9.48 -15.68
N HIS A 2 9.48 10.12 -14.68
CA HIS A 2 8.68 9.45 -13.63
C HIS A 2 7.21 9.78 -13.87
N VAL A 3 6.33 8.77 -13.89
CA VAL A 3 4.92 8.93 -14.29
C VAL A 3 3.92 8.72 -13.15
N ALA A 4 4.33 8.04 -12.09
CA ALA A 4 3.50 7.74 -10.93
C ALA A 4 4.36 7.40 -9.71
N VAL A 5 3.73 7.36 -8.53
CA VAL A 5 4.27 6.81 -7.30
C VAL A 5 3.45 5.59 -6.92
N PHE A 6 4.10 4.45 -6.72
CA PHE A 6 3.46 3.24 -6.21
C PHE A 6 3.84 3.06 -4.73
N LYS A 7 2.82 2.90 -3.87
CA LYS A 7 2.99 2.67 -2.42
C LYS A 7 2.44 1.28 -2.09
N PRO A 8 3.29 0.24 -1.97
CA PRO A 8 2.83 -1.11 -1.64
C PRO A 8 2.30 -1.16 -0.20
N GLY A 9 1.06 -1.58 -0.02
CA GLY A 9 0.44 -1.65 1.31
C GLY A 9 1.09 -2.71 2.22
N ASP A 10 1.52 -3.82 1.64
CA ASP A 10 2.22 -4.89 2.34
C ASP A 10 3.65 -4.50 2.77
N GLU A 11 4.20 -3.39 2.26
CA GLU A 11 5.49 -2.83 2.68
C GLU A 11 5.35 -1.71 3.74
N GLU A 12 4.14 -1.36 4.19
CA GLU A 12 3.92 -0.38 5.26
C GLU A 12 4.60 -0.79 6.58
N PRO A 13 4.90 0.14 7.50
CA PRO A 13 5.37 -0.20 8.84
C PRO A 13 4.42 -1.19 9.53
N TYR A 14 4.97 -2.28 10.06
CA TYR A 14 4.24 -3.39 10.69
C TYR A 14 3.45 -4.29 9.72
N ALA A 15 3.56 -4.09 8.41
CA ALA A 15 3.05 -5.03 7.41
C ALA A 15 4.04 -6.16 7.11
N GLU A 16 3.57 -7.23 6.47
CA GLU A 16 4.31 -8.49 6.29
C GLU A 16 5.62 -8.36 5.51
N ASN A 17 5.66 -7.43 4.55
CA ASN A 17 6.78 -7.20 3.64
C ASN A 17 7.51 -5.90 3.95
N ASN A 18 7.44 -5.39 5.19
CA ASN A 18 8.13 -4.15 5.54
C ASN A 18 9.66 -4.25 5.30
N PRO A 19 10.25 -3.44 4.40
CA PRO A 19 11.67 -3.55 4.04
C PRO A 19 12.63 -3.10 5.15
N ARG A 20 12.11 -2.50 6.23
CA ARG A 20 12.88 -2.07 7.41
C ARG A 20 12.83 -3.08 8.55
N GLY A 21 12.08 -4.18 8.40
CA GLY A 21 11.95 -5.23 9.41
C GLY A 21 11.07 -4.86 10.61
N TYR A 22 10.33 -3.75 10.54
CA TYR A 22 9.31 -3.43 11.54
C TYR A 22 8.10 -4.31 11.27
N LEU A 23 8.07 -5.51 11.83
CA LEU A 23 6.98 -6.46 11.69
C LEU A 23 6.14 -6.51 12.97
N GLN A 24 4.85 -6.84 12.87
CA GLN A 24 4.03 -7.18 14.03
C GLN A 24 4.65 -8.37 14.76
N GLN A 25 4.65 -8.34 16.10
CA GLN A 25 4.94 -9.53 16.90
C GLN A 25 3.64 -10.19 17.37
N PRO A 26 3.65 -11.50 17.68
CA PRO A 26 2.48 -12.17 18.25
C PRO A 26 1.92 -11.43 19.47
N GLY A 27 0.63 -11.10 19.44
CA GLY A 27 -0.04 -10.37 20.51
C GLY A 27 0.16 -8.85 20.49
N GLN A 28 0.91 -8.30 19.53
CA GLN A 28 1.00 -6.87 19.30
C GLN A 28 0.00 -6.42 18.24
N HIS A 29 -0.47 -5.18 18.37
CA HIS A 29 -1.30 -4.51 17.38
C HIS A 29 -0.75 -3.11 17.14
N LEU A 30 0.44 -3.06 16.55
CA LEU A 30 1.14 -1.81 16.24
C LEU A 30 0.62 -1.21 14.93
N SER A 31 0.62 0.12 14.88
CA SER A 31 0.28 0.91 13.70
C SER A 31 1.19 2.13 13.63
N LEU A 32 1.44 2.64 12.42
CA LEU A 32 2.15 3.91 12.26
C LEU A 32 1.31 5.08 12.79
N ARG A 33 -0.01 4.97 12.66
CA ARG A 33 -0.99 5.96 13.10
C ARG A 33 -2.17 5.26 13.73
N GLU A 34 -2.54 5.69 14.93
CA GLU A 34 -3.68 5.15 15.66
C GLU A 34 -4.95 5.17 14.78
N GLY A 35 -5.68 4.06 14.78
CA GLY A 35 -6.88 3.88 13.95
C GLY A 35 -6.62 3.56 12.47
N ILE A 36 -5.38 3.27 12.09
CA ILE A 36 -5.00 2.82 10.75
C ILE A 36 -4.24 1.50 10.86
N ALA A 37 -4.84 0.39 10.40
CA ALA A 37 -4.11 -0.87 10.39
C ALA A 37 -3.01 -0.82 9.30
N PRO A 38 -1.87 -1.51 9.52
CA PRO A 38 -0.85 -1.66 8.48
C PRO A 38 -1.43 -2.18 7.17
N GLY A 39 -1.10 -1.52 6.06
CA GLY A 39 -1.57 -1.86 4.71
C GLY A 39 -2.88 -1.17 4.30
N GLU A 40 -3.55 -0.46 5.21
CA GLU A 40 -4.80 0.25 4.92
C GLU A 40 -4.60 1.72 4.55
N ALA A 41 -3.37 2.25 4.58
CA ALA A 41 -3.15 3.66 4.25
C ALA A 41 -3.44 3.94 2.77
N CYS A 42 -3.21 2.96 1.89
CA CYS A 42 -3.46 3.08 0.45
C CYS A 42 -4.92 3.47 0.12
N ILE A 43 -5.90 2.96 0.88
CA ILE A 43 -7.33 3.28 0.69
C ILE A 43 -7.59 4.76 0.98
N ARG A 44 -6.86 5.34 1.95
CA ARG A 44 -7.02 6.75 2.33
C ARG A 44 -6.44 7.70 1.28
N GLU A 45 -5.40 7.27 0.57
CA GLU A 45 -4.85 8.02 -0.57
C GLU A 45 -5.87 8.06 -1.73
N VAL A 46 -6.53 6.94 -2.01
CA VAL A 46 -7.62 6.89 -3.00
C VAL A 46 -8.80 7.74 -2.56
N ALA A 47 -9.19 7.65 -1.29
CA ALA A 47 -10.26 8.48 -0.73
C ALA A 47 -9.91 9.98 -0.81
N ALA A 48 -8.65 10.37 -0.57
CA ALA A 48 -8.21 11.76 -0.70
C ALA A 48 -8.42 12.29 -2.12
N TYR A 49 -8.11 11.49 -3.15
CA TYR A 49 -8.39 11.87 -4.54
C TYR A 49 -9.90 11.96 -4.82
N LEU A 50 -10.68 10.98 -4.36
CA LEU A 50 -12.14 10.96 -4.60
C LEU A 50 -12.88 12.10 -3.89
N LEU A 51 -12.39 12.53 -2.73
CA LEU A 51 -12.97 13.63 -1.95
C LEU A 51 -12.50 15.01 -2.44
N ASP A 52 -11.51 15.08 -3.34
CA ASP A 52 -11.01 16.33 -3.87
C ASP A 52 -11.91 16.88 -5.00
N HIS A 53 -13.06 17.42 -4.59
CA HIS A 53 -14.05 17.97 -5.50
C HIS A 53 -13.46 19.10 -6.35
N ASP A 54 -13.66 19.00 -7.67
CA ASP A 54 -13.16 19.95 -8.67
C ASP A 54 -11.64 20.23 -8.59
N GLY A 55 -10.88 19.32 -7.97
CA GLY A 55 -9.44 19.47 -7.76
C GLY A 55 -9.07 20.62 -6.80
N PHE A 56 -9.96 20.98 -5.86
CA PHE A 56 -9.78 22.08 -4.92
C PHE A 56 -8.45 22.04 -4.15
N SER A 57 -8.02 20.85 -3.74
CA SER A 57 -6.80 20.58 -2.98
C SER A 57 -5.64 20.14 -3.87
N GLY A 58 -5.89 19.87 -5.16
CA GLY A 58 -4.91 19.44 -6.13
C GLY A 58 -4.36 18.02 -5.88
N VAL A 59 -5.17 17.13 -5.31
CA VAL A 59 -4.77 15.74 -5.06
C VAL A 59 -4.55 15.04 -6.41
N PRO A 60 -3.35 14.49 -6.69
CA PRO A 60 -3.12 13.76 -7.93
C PRO A 60 -4.05 12.56 -8.08
N MET A 61 -4.40 12.21 -9.32
CA MET A 61 -5.17 11.00 -9.61
C MET A 61 -4.55 9.79 -8.93
N THR A 62 -5.32 9.17 -8.05
CA THR A 62 -4.87 8.05 -7.21
C THR A 62 -5.89 6.92 -7.30
N THR A 63 -5.39 5.71 -7.52
CA THR A 63 -6.21 4.50 -7.62
C THR A 63 -5.50 3.32 -6.97
N LEU A 64 -6.23 2.24 -6.68
CA LEU A 64 -5.63 0.96 -6.31
C LEU A 64 -5.13 0.25 -7.57
N ALA A 65 -3.94 -0.32 -7.47
CA ALA A 65 -3.34 -1.12 -8.53
C ALA A 65 -2.54 -2.25 -7.92
N GLU A 66 -2.48 -3.37 -8.63
CA GLU A 66 -1.54 -4.45 -8.33
C GLU A 66 -0.33 -4.33 -9.25
N ALA A 67 0.85 -4.56 -8.70
CA ALA A 67 2.09 -4.49 -9.46
C ALA A 67 3.06 -5.59 -9.02
N ARG A 68 3.97 -5.96 -9.92
CA ARG A 68 5.07 -6.88 -9.65
C ARG A 68 6.34 -6.28 -10.19
N HIS A 69 7.36 -6.19 -9.35
CA HIS A 69 8.64 -5.65 -9.73
C HIS A 69 9.75 -6.31 -8.90
N PRO A 70 10.92 -6.64 -9.47
CA PRO A 70 12.03 -7.25 -8.71
C PRO A 70 12.56 -6.40 -7.54
N ALA A 71 12.25 -5.11 -7.52
CA ALA A 71 12.65 -4.19 -6.46
C ALA A 71 11.68 -4.17 -5.26
N PHE A 72 10.50 -4.79 -5.37
CA PHE A 72 9.56 -4.87 -4.25
C PHE A 72 10.04 -5.88 -3.24
N ASN A 73 9.80 -5.60 -1.96
CA ASN A 73 10.16 -6.52 -0.92
C ASN A 73 9.15 -7.65 -0.87
N ILE A 74 9.63 -8.87 -1.07
CA ILE A 74 8.85 -10.08 -0.96
C ILE A 74 9.56 -10.93 0.09
N ASN A 75 9.13 -10.89 1.34
CA ASN A 75 9.70 -11.69 2.44
C ASN A 75 9.37 -13.20 2.25
N GLY A 76 9.56 -13.75 1.05
CA GLY A 76 9.10 -15.07 0.62
C GLY A 76 7.69 -15.10 0.03
N ALA A 77 6.92 -13.99 0.09
CA ALA A 77 5.58 -13.85 -0.47
C ALA A 77 5.63 -13.81 -2.02
N ARG A 78 5.74 -14.98 -2.64
CA ARG A 78 5.70 -15.12 -4.09
C ARG A 78 4.22 -15.21 -4.49
N LEU A 79 3.59 -14.08 -4.82
CA LEU A 79 2.28 -14.09 -5.46
C LEU A 79 2.33 -15.08 -6.64
N LYS A 80 1.49 -16.13 -6.63
CA LYS A 80 1.44 -17.08 -7.74
C LYS A 80 0.84 -16.36 -8.95
N VAL A 81 1.34 -16.65 -10.15
CA VAL A 81 0.93 -15.99 -11.40
C VAL A 81 -0.56 -16.19 -11.70
N SER A 82 -1.21 -17.17 -11.06
CA SER A 82 -2.61 -17.55 -11.29
C SER A 82 -3.67 -16.70 -10.60
N GLU A 83 -3.32 -15.78 -9.70
CA GLU A 83 -4.31 -15.05 -8.86
C GLU A 83 -4.51 -13.58 -9.25
N GLY A 84 -3.70 -13.05 -10.18
CA GLY A 84 -3.86 -11.69 -10.71
C GLY A 84 -4.73 -11.67 -11.96
N GLY A 85 -6.03 -11.90 -11.78
CA GLY A 85 -7.04 -11.79 -12.84
C GLY A 85 -8.06 -10.74 -12.47
N ALA A 86 -8.01 -9.57 -13.11
CA ALA A 86 -9.18 -8.69 -13.18
C ALA A 86 -10.33 -9.52 -13.79
N SER A 87 -11.40 -9.69 -13.03
CA SER A 87 -12.70 -10.13 -13.56
C SER A 87 -13.50 -8.92 -13.99
#